data_AF-A0A960HT87-F1
#
_entry.id   AF-A0A960HT87-F1
#
_cell.length_a   1.000
_cell.length_b   1.000
_cell.length_c   1.000
_cell.angle_alpha   90.00
_cell.angle_beta   90.00
_cell.angle_gamma   90.00
#
_symmetry.space_group_name_H-M   'P 1'
#
loop_
_entity.id
_entity.type
_entity.pdbx_description
1 polymer ?
#
loop_
_entity_poly.entity_id
_entity_poly.type
_entity_poly.pdbx_seq_one_letter_code
_entity_poly.pdbx_strand_id
1 'polypeptide(L)'
;ALPDPEGPPPPTAAMMDSRRALAARIEEARRPDLAGHERRVTVATERLRTLEAELASVAEGPTSIRRRLADRIGRTNYLGPQEETLPLLIDDALVGIEPEELFKLLDMVVRLSDRTQIVLLTSDPTIARWARREAAHDAVALFEADGVAVV
;
A
#
# COMPACT_ATOMS: atom_id res chain seq x y z
N ALA A 1 18.11 75.49 -2.78
CA ALA A 1 17.95 74.22 -3.51
C ALA A 1 18.67 73.15 -2.70
N LEU A 2 17.97 72.11 -2.28
CA LEU A 2 18.60 70.93 -1.66
C LEU A 2 19.39 70.21 -2.79
N PRO A 3 20.66 69.83 -2.60
CA PRO A 3 21.36 69.05 -3.61
C PRO A 3 20.66 67.72 -3.82
N ASP A 4 20.49 67.32 -5.08
CA ASP A 4 19.97 65.99 -5.45
C ASP A 4 20.80 64.91 -4.74
N PRO A 5 20.16 63.85 -4.20
CA PRO A 5 20.91 62.76 -3.59
C PRO A 5 21.82 62.12 -4.67
N GLU A 6 23.13 62.20 -4.45
CA GLU A 6 24.12 61.51 -5.28
C GLU A 6 23.70 60.05 -5.41
N GLY A 7 23.61 59.57 -6.66
CA GLY A 7 23.36 58.17 -6.94
C GLY A 7 24.39 57.28 -6.25
N PRO A 8 24.07 56.00 -5.97
CA PRO A 8 24.96 55.12 -5.24
C PRO A 8 26.36 55.12 -5.87
N PRO A 9 27.43 55.18 -5.06
CA PRO A 9 28.80 55.26 -5.57
C PRO A 9 29.11 54.07 -6.48
N PRO A 10 29.96 54.25 -7.49
CA PRO A 10 30.32 53.17 -8.40
C PRO A 10 30.91 52.00 -7.62
N PRO A 11 30.61 50.74 -8.01
CA PRO A 11 31.09 49.57 -7.30
C PRO A 11 32.62 49.61 -7.15
N THR A 12 33.10 49.45 -5.93
CA THR A 12 34.55 49.41 -5.69
C THR A 12 35.15 48.10 -6.20
N ALA A 13 36.45 48.08 -6.47
CA ALA A 13 37.16 46.87 -6.89
C ALA A 13 36.94 45.71 -5.91
N ALA A 14 36.95 46.00 -4.60
CA ALA A 14 36.67 45.02 -3.55
C ALA A 14 35.25 44.43 -3.63
N MET A 15 34.24 45.22 -4.00
CA MET A 15 32.87 44.73 -4.21
C MET A 15 32.78 43.83 -5.44
N MET A 16 33.52 44.17 -6.50
CA MET A 16 33.56 43.36 -7.73
C MET A 16 34.28 42.02 -7.51
N ASP A 17 35.37 42.01 -6.75
CA ASP A 17 36.09 40.79 -6.37
C ASP A 17 35.26 39.90 -5.44
N SER A 18 34.59 40.52 -4.46
CA SER A 18 33.64 39.82 -3.57
C SER A 18 32.49 39.20 -4.35
N ARG A 19 31.96 39.90 -5.36
CA ARG A 19 30.92 39.40 -6.25
C ARG A 19 31.40 38.23 -7.10
N ARG A 20 32.65 38.29 -7.60
CA ARG A 20 33.26 37.22 -8.40
C ARG A 20 33.52 35.97 -7.56
N ALA A 21 34.03 36.14 -6.34
CA ALA A 21 34.24 35.05 -5.40
C ALA A 21 32.91 34.38 -4.98
N LEU A 22 31.85 35.18 -4.75
CA LEU A 22 30.52 34.67 -4.44
C LEU A 22 29.93 33.90 -5.64
N ALA A 23 30.08 34.40 -6.86
CA ALA A 23 29.61 33.72 -8.07
C ALA A 23 30.31 32.36 -8.28
N ALA A 24 31.63 32.29 -8.07
CA ALA A 24 32.38 31.04 -8.15
C ALA A 24 31.90 30.01 -7.11
N ARG A 25 31.63 30.45 -5.87
CA ARG A 25 31.08 29.58 -4.81
C ARG A 25 29.66 29.09 -5.13
N ILE A 26 28.84 29.90 -5.80
CA ILE A 26 27.48 29.52 -6.21
C ILE A 26 27.52 28.51 -7.36
N GLU A 27 28.48 28.61 -8.28
CA GLU A 27 28.66 27.61 -9.34
C GLU A 27 29.19 26.28 -8.80
N GLU A 28 30.12 26.33 -7.86
CA GLU A 28 30.70 25.13 -7.22
C GLU A 28 29.68 24.40 -6.34
N ALA A 29 28.72 25.13 -5.76
CA ALA A 29 27.61 24.55 -5.02
C ALA A 29 26.63 23.85 -5.96
N ARG A 30 26.67 22.51 -5.99
CA ARG A 30 25.67 21.67 -6.69
C ARG A 30 24.27 22.09 -6.23
N ARG A 31 23.50 22.75 -7.10
CA ARG A 31 22.15 23.21 -6.76
C ARG A 31 21.26 22.00 -6.49
N PRO A 32 20.55 21.95 -5.35
CA PRO A 32 19.57 20.89 -5.09
C PRO A 32 18.46 20.96 -6.15
N ASP A 33 18.02 19.80 -6.63
CA ASP A 33 16.90 19.68 -7.58
C ASP A 33 15.57 19.90 -6.84
N LEU A 34 15.28 21.16 -6.51
CA LEU A 34 14.07 21.55 -5.79
C LEU A 34 12.81 21.11 -6.54
N ALA A 35 12.82 21.19 -7.87
CA ALA A 35 11.69 20.76 -8.70
C ALA A 35 11.49 19.24 -8.66
N GLY A 36 12.57 18.46 -8.64
CA GLY A 36 12.50 17.01 -8.43
C GLY A 36 11.98 16.64 -7.05
N HIS A 37 12.42 17.36 -6.01
CA HIS A 37 11.90 17.18 -4.66
C HIS A 37 10.41 17.53 -4.55
N GLU A 38 9.99 18.65 -5.13
CA GLU A 38 8.59 19.07 -5.15
C GLU A 38 7.69 18.05 -5.84
N ARG A 39 8.08 17.57 -7.03
CA ARG A 39 7.35 16.50 -7.73
C ARG A 39 7.22 15.22 -6.90
N ARG A 40 8.31 14.80 -6.23
CA ARG A 40 8.30 13.60 -5.38
C ARG A 40 7.37 13.77 -4.18
N VAL A 41 7.35 14.95 -3.57
CA VAL A 41 6.42 15.26 -2.48
C VAL A 41 4.98 15.20 -2.98
N THR A 42 4.67 15.83 -4.11
CA THR A 42 3.32 15.78 -4.70
C THR A 42 2.85 14.34 -4.92
N VAL A 43 3.67 13.50 -5.57
CA VAL A 43 3.32 12.10 -5.83
C VAL A 43 3.14 11.32 -4.52
N ALA A 44 4.03 11.51 -3.54
CA ALA A 44 3.94 10.84 -2.26
C ALA A 44 2.67 11.26 -1.48
N THR A 45 2.31 12.54 -1.50
CA THR A 45 1.12 13.06 -0.84
C THR A 45 -0.16 12.54 -1.48
N GLU A 46 -0.25 12.47 -2.81
CA GLU A 46 -1.42 11.88 -3.49
C GLU A 46 -1.54 10.39 -3.19
N ARG A 47 -0.41 9.67 -3.15
CA ARG A 47 -0.42 8.25 -2.78
C ARG A 47 -0.85 8.04 -1.34
N LEU A 48 -0.37 8.89 -0.42
CA LEU A 48 -0.78 8.88 0.98
C LEU A 48 -2.29 9.10 1.12
N ARG A 49 -2.86 10.11 0.46
CA ARG A 49 -4.31 10.36 0.46
C ARG A 49 -5.11 9.17 -0.02
N THR A 50 -4.65 8.52 -1.09
CA THR A 50 -5.29 7.30 -1.60
C THR A 50 -5.27 6.19 -0.56
N LEU A 51 -4.13 5.96 0.08
CA LEU A 51 -3.98 4.94 1.12
C LEU A 51 -4.80 5.27 2.38
N GLU A 52 -4.86 6.54 2.79
CA GLU A 52 -5.69 6.99 3.91
C GLU A 52 -7.19 6.82 3.62
N ALA A 53 -7.63 7.10 2.40
CA ALA A 53 -9.02 6.86 1.99
C ALA A 53 -9.34 5.36 1.95
N GLU A 54 -8.43 4.54 1.42
CA GLU A 54 -8.57 3.08 1.46
C GLU A 54 -8.60 2.57 2.91
N LEU A 55 -7.74 3.09 3.79
CA LEU A 55 -7.71 2.72 5.21
C LEU A 55 -8.99 3.15 5.93
N ALA A 56 -9.48 4.37 5.70
CA ALA A 56 -10.74 4.85 6.26
C ALA A 56 -11.91 3.94 5.84
N SER A 57 -11.94 3.51 4.58
CA SER A 57 -12.95 2.57 4.10
C SER A 57 -12.88 1.18 4.75
N VAL A 58 -11.71 0.77 5.24
CA VAL A 58 -11.51 -0.47 6.01
C VAL A 58 -11.87 -0.26 7.49
N ALA A 59 -11.64 0.94 8.02
CA ALA A 59 -11.94 1.32 9.39
C ALA A 59 -13.44 1.53 9.67
N GLU A 60 -14.30 1.61 8.64
CA GLU A 60 -15.77 1.66 8.75
C GLU A 60 -16.40 0.39 9.38
N GLY A 61 -15.57 -0.58 9.80
CA GLY A 61 -15.95 -1.66 10.70
C GLY A 61 -16.02 -3.03 10.02
N PRO A 62 -16.34 -4.10 10.77
CA PRO A 62 -16.24 -5.49 10.30
C PRO A 62 -17.09 -5.82 9.06
N THR A 63 -18.25 -5.17 8.94
CA THR A 63 -19.14 -5.24 7.76
C THR A 63 -18.45 -4.78 6.47
N SER A 64 -17.52 -3.82 6.56
CA SER A 64 -16.79 -3.28 5.40
C SER A 64 -15.82 -4.33 4.82
N ILE A 65 -15.11 -5.07 5.68
CA ILE A 65 -14.17 -6.12 5.28
C ILE A 65 -14.92 -7.28 4.63
N ARG A 66 -16.02 -7.75 5.26
CA ARG A 66 -16.87 -8.81 4.70
C ARG A 66 -17.41 -8.44 3.32
N ARG A 67 -17.99 -7.24 3.19
CA ARG A 67 -18.52 -6.74 1.91
C ARG A 67 -17.43 -6.61 0.86
N ARG A 68 -16.25 -6.10 1.23
CA ARG A 68 -15.12 -5.92 0.31
C ARG A 68 -14.52 -7.24 -0.14
N LEU A 69 -14.44 -8.24 0.74
CA LEU A 69 -14.03 -9.60 0.38
C LEU A 69 -15.04 -10.22 -0.59
N ALA A 70 -16.35 -10.14 -0.30
CA ALA A 70 -17.39 -10.63 -1.20
C ALA A 70 -17.37 -9.94 -2.57
N ASP A 71 -17.25 -8.60 -2.60
CA ASP A 71 -17.14 -7.81 -3.83
C ASP A 71 -15.88 -8.19 -4.62
N ARG A 72 -14.75 -8.41 -3.95
CA ARG A 72 -13.49 -8.80 -4.59
C ARG A 72 -13.60 -10.19 -5.20
N ILE A 73 -14.19 -11.15 -4.50
CA ILE A 73 -14.41 -12.50 -5.00
C ILE A 73 -15.32 -12.45 -6.23
N GLY A 74 -16.44 -11.73 -6.15
CA GLY A 74 -17.36 -11.59 -7.28
C GLY A 74 -16.75 -10.92 -8.52
N ARG A 75 -15.77 -10.01 -8.35
CA ARG A 75 -15.09 -9.31 -9.46
C ARG A 75 -13.90 -10.07 -10.05
N THR A 76 -13.22 -10.89 -9.24
CA THR A 76 -11.97 -11.57 -9.65
C THR A 76 -12.26 -12.87 -10.40
N ASN A 77 -13.51 -13.35 -10.33
CA ASN A 77 -13.91 -14.61 -10.94
C ASN A 77 -14.17 -14.55 -12.45
N TYR A 78 -14.14 -13.40 -13.10
CA TYR A 78 -14.51 -13.32 -14.52
C TYR A 78 -13.38 -12.69 -15.33
N LEU A 79 -12.78 -13.50 -16.21
CA LEU A 79 -11.77 -13.05 -17.17
C LEU A 79 -12.12 -13.61 -18.55
N GLY A 80 -12.31 -12.72 -19.52
CA GLY A 80 -12.56 -13.06 -20.93
C GLY A 80 -14.03 -13.05 -21.34
N PRO A 81 -14.31 -13.21 -22.66
CA PRO A 81 -15.64 -13.11 -23.24
C PRO A 81 -16.58 -14.30 -22.93
N GLN A 82 -16.08 -15.34 -22.25
CA GLN A 82 -16.85 -16.56 -21.94
C GLN A 82 -17.15 -16.77 -20.45
N GLU A 83 -16.96 -15.75 -19.61
CA GLU A 83 -17.28 -15.82 -18.17
C GLU A 83 -16.66 -17.03 -17.44
N GLU A 84 -15.40 -17.35 -17.71
CA GLU A 84 -14.71 -18.45 -17.03
C GLU A 84 -14.37 -18.11 -15.58
N THR A 85 -14.87 -18.91 -14.63
CA THR A 85 -14.57 -18.80 -13.21
C THR A 85 -13.12 -19.18 -12.92
N LEU A 86 -12.31 -18.21 -12.52
CA LEU A 86 -10.93 -18.46 -12.10
C LEU A 86 -10.84 -18.86 -10.62
N PRO A 87 -9.87 -19.71 -10.24
CA PRO A 87 -9.60 -19.99 -8.84
C PRO A 87 -9.05 -18.75 -8.14
N LEU A 88 -9.49 -18.53 -6.90
CA LEU A 88 -9.02 -17.44 -6.05
C LEU A 88 -7.95 -17.93 -5.08
N LEU A 89 -6.83 -17.22 -5.02
CA LEU A 89 -5.79 -17.42 -4.01
C LEU A 89 -5.86 -16.33 -2.95
N ILE A 90 -5.96 -16.74 -1.68
CA ILE A 90 -5.88 -15.86 -0.51
C ILE A 90 -4.60 -16.23 0.25
N ASP A 91 -3.63 -15.33 0.31
CA ASP A 91 -2.32 -15.58 0.92
C ASP A 91 -2.13 -14.72 2.18
N ASP A 92 -2.21 -15.36 3.35
CA ASP A 92 -2.07 -14.77 4.70
C ASP A 92 -2.86 -13.46 4.93
N ALA A 93 -3.93 -13.24 4.17
CA ALA A 93 -4.67 -11.98 4.15
C ALA A 93 -5.59 -11.76 5.37
N LEU A 94 -5.79 -12.80 6.19
CA LEU A 94 -6.67 -12.77 7.36
C LEU A 94 -5.90 -12.63 8.69
N VAL A 95 -4.57 -12.48 8.62
CA VAL A 95 -3.72 -12.31 9.79
C VAL A 95 -4.05 -10.99 10.51
N GLY A 96 -4.15 -11.05 11.84
CA GLY A 96 -4.41 -9.87 12.69
C GLY A 96 -5.88 -9.46 12.81
N ILE A 97 -6.81 -10.23 12.23
CA ILE A 97 -8.25 -10.05 12.43
C ILE A 97 -8.63 -10.60 13.81
N GLU A 98 -9.52 -9.90 14.52
CA GLU A 98 -10.06 -10.36 15.80
C GLU A 98 -10.73 -11.75 15.65
N PRO A 99 -10.53 -12.69 16.60
CA PRO A 99 -11.01 -14.06 16.46
C PRO A 99 -12.50 -14.19 16.12
N GLU A 100 -13.38 -13.37 16.72
CA GLU A 100 -14.82 -13.45 16.45
C GLU A 100 -15.17 -13.11 14.99
N GLU A 101 -14.50 -12.11 14.42
CA GLU A 101 -14.71 -11.71 13.03
C GLU A 101 -14.00 -12.65 12.06
N LEU A 102 -12.84 -13.19 12.44
CA LEU A 102 -12.10 -14.17 11.66
C LEU A 102 -12.98 -15.39 11.35
N PHE A 103 -13.66 -15.97 12.35
CA PHE A 103 -14.52 -17.13 12.10
C PHE A 103 -15.71 -16.80 11.18
N LYS A 104 -16.31 -15.61 11.32
CA LYS A 104 -17.37 -15.16 10.41
C LYS A 104 -16.88 -15.03 8.96
N LEU A 105 -15.64 -14.58 8.77
CA LEU A 105 -15.01 -14.49 7.46
C LEU A 105 -14.71 -15.87 6.87
N LEU A 106 -14.19 -16.79 7.68
CA LEU A 106 -13.91 -18.17 7.26
C LEU A 106 -15.20 -18.89 6.86
N ASP A 107 -16.28 -18.76 7.64
CA ASP A 107 -17.59 -19.32 7.29
C ASP A 107 -18.13 -18.72 5.98
N MET A 108 -17.90 -17.42 5.75
CA MET A 108 -18.26 -16.77 4.50
C MET A 108 -17.42 -17.30 3.32
N VAL A 109 -16.12 -17.53 3.51
CA VAL A 109 -15.23 -18.10 2.49
C VAL A 109 -15.70 -19.50 2.11
N VAL A 110 -16.06 -20.35 3.08
CA VAL A 110 -16.63 -21.67 2.82
C VAL A 110 -17.94 -21.56 2.02
N ARG A 111 -18.84 -20.65 2.38
CA ARG A 111 -20.08 -20.44 1.60
C ARG A 111 -19.84 -19.92 0.18
N LEU A 112 -18.75 -19.20 -0.05
CA LEU A 112 -18.39 -18.70 -1.38
C LEU A 112 -17.66 -19.74 -2.22
N SER A 113 -17.07 -20.75 -1.58
CA SER A 113 -16.37 -21.83 -2.28
C SER A 113 -17.33 -22.71 -3.12
N ASP A 114 -18.62 -22.74 -2.77
CA ASP A 114 -19.70 -23.37 -3.55
C ASP A 114 -19.75 -22.90 -5.01
N ARG A 115 -19.31 -21.67 -5.29
CA ARG A 115 -19.35 -21.05 -6.62
C ARG A 115 -17.98 -20.86 -7.25
N THR A 116 -16.92 -20.94 -6.45
CA THR A 116 -15.57 -20.53 -6.84
C THR A 116 -14.56 -21.43 -6.15
N GLN A 117 -13.58 -21.96 -6.86
CA GLN A 117 -12.47 -22.62 -6.17
C GLN A 117 -11.67 -21.57 -5.39
N ILE A 118 -11.53 -21.74 -4.07
CA ILE A 118 -10.76 -20.84 -3.21
C ILE A 118 -9.63 -21.64 -2.55
N VAL A 119 -8.40 -21.13 -2.65
CA VAL A 119 -7.21 -21.65 -1.99
C VAL A 119 -6.76 -20.63 -0.96
N LEU A 120 -6.78 -21.02 0.32
CA LEU A 120 -6.29 -20.20 1.43
C LEU A 120 -4.92 -20.73 1.88
N LEU A 121 -3.88 -19.93 1.69
CA LEU A 121 -2.55 -20.18 2.24
C LEU A 121 -2.42 -19.38 3.52
N THR A 122 -2.03 -20.05 4.61
CA THR A 122 -1.82 -19.35 5.86
C THR A 122 -0.83 -20.00 6.79
N SER A 123 -0.10 -19.15 7.52
CA SER A 123 0.79 -19.53 8.62
C SER A 123 0.13 -19.35 10.00
N ASP A 124 -1.11 -18.87 10.07
CA ASP A 124 -1.80 -18.58 11.33
C ASP A 124 -2.26 -19.89 12.03
N PRO A 125 -1.77 -20.18 13.25
CA PRO A 125 -2.14 -21.41 13.97
C PRO A 125 -3.63 -21.48 14.33
N THR A 126 -4.32 -20.34 14.44
CA THR A 126 -5.76 -20.27 14.70
C THR A 126 -6.55 -20.74 13.49
N ILE A 127 -6.16 -20.29 12.29
CA ILE A 127 -6.78 -20.71 11.03
C ILE A 127 -6.45 -22.18 10.76
N ALA A 128 -5.22 -22.62 11.00
CA ALA A 128 -4.85 -24.03 10.87
C ALA A 128 -5.67 -24.94 11.80
N ARG A 129 -5.87 -24.53 13.06
CA ARG A 129 -6.72 -25.28 14.01
C ARG A 129 -8.18 -25.34 13.58
N TRP A 130 -8.71 -24.24 13.05
CA TRP A 130 -10.05 -24.21 12.46
C TRP A 130 -10.14 -25.17 11.27
N ALA A 131 -9.20 -25.10 10.33
CA ALA A 131 -9.19 -25.93 9.13
C ALA A 131 -9.11 -27.42 9.45
N ARG A 132 -8.33 -27.83 10.47
CA ARG A 132 -8.33 -29.23 10.96
C ARG A 132 -9.70 -29.70 11.42
N ARG A 133 -10.44 -28.84 12.13
CA ARG A 133 -11.80 -29.16 12.60
C ARG A 133 -12.77 -29.27 11.42
N GLU A 134 -12.74 -28.32 10.50
CA GLU A 134 -13.65 -28.31 9.35
C GLU A 134 -13.33 -29.42 8.34
N ALA A 135 -12.05 -29.80 8.18
CA ALA A 135 -11.65 -30.94 7.37
C ALA A 135 -12.19 -32.27 7.93
N ALA A 136 -12.29 -32.39 9.26
CA ALA A 136 -12.94 -33.55 9.88
C ALA A 136 -14.45 -33.62 9.59
N HIS A 137 -15.05 -32.52 9.15
CA HIS A 137 -16.45 -32.41 8.72
C HIS A 137 -16.61 -32.41 7.18
N ASP A 138 -15.53 -32.66 6.44
CA ASP A 138 -15.50 -32.66 4.96
C ASP A 138 -15.92 -31.30 4.32
N ALA A 139 -15.84 -30.21 5.10
CA ALA A 139 -16.21 -28.87 4.63
C ALA A 139 -15.04 -28.18 3.89
N VAL A 140 -13.81 -28.57 4.19
CA VAL A 140 -12.59 -28.03 3.55
C VAL A 140 -11.56 -29.13 3.34
N ALA A 141 -10.76 -29.02 2.27
CA ALA A 141 -9.56 -29.82 2.10
C ALA A 141 -8.38 -29.12 2.80
N LEU A 142 -7.71 -29.81 3.72
CA LEU A 142 -6.54 -29.30 4.44
C LEU A 142 -5.26 -29.94 3.90
N PHE A 143 -4.29 -29.11 3.54
CA PHE A 143 -2.92 -29.50 3.23
C PHE A 143 -2.01 -28.86 4.27
N GLU A 144 -1.32 -29.68 5.06
CA GLU A 144 -0.32 -29.20 6.00
C GLU A 144 1.07 -29.44 5.40
N ALA A 145 1.93 -28.43 5.46
CA ALA A 145 3.33 -28.64 5.15
C ALA A 145 3.94 -29.44 6.30
N ASP A 146 4.15 -30.75 6.09
CA ASP A 146 5.02 -31.53 6.97
C ASP A 146 6.38 -30.85 6.95
N GLY A 147 6.84 -30.40 8.11
CA GLY A 147 8.08 -29.65 8.25
C GLY A 147 9.27 -30.44 7.72
N VAL A 148 9.58 -30.29 6.43
CA VAL A 148 10.86 -30.69 5.87
C VAL A 148 11.83 -29.61 6.29
N ALA A 149 12.49 -29.86 7.42
CA ALA A 149 13.75 -29.25 7.75
C ALA A 149 14.68 -29.41 6.54
N VAL A 150 14.98 -28.30 5.88
CA VAL A 150 16.00 -28.26 4.84
C VAL A 150 17.34 -28.46 5.54
N VAL A 151 17.97 -29.60 5.22
CA VAL A 151 19.36 -29.97 5.53
C VAL A 151 20.32 -29.04 4.81
#